data_AF-A0A238VSH2-F1
#
_entry.id   AF-A0A238VSH2-F1
#
_cell.length_a   1.000
_cell.length_b   1.000
_cell.length_c   1.000
_cell.angle_alpha   90.00
_cell.angle_beta   90.00
_cell.angle_gamma   90.00
#
_symmetry.space_group_name_H-M   'P 1'
#
loop_
_entity.id
_entity.type
_entity.pdbx_description
1 polymer ?
#
loop_
_entity_poly.entity_id
_entity_poly.type
_entity_poly.pdbx_seq_one_letter_code
_entity_poly.pdbx_strand_id
1 'polypeptide(L)'
;MMKTITKTLVKTFMFFTVITLLTSCEKDESMEQFTDLNTESKEIKFDFDQFGKTHNAYLEYVWNFEERANPEARFKYGKTFVDPTFGSFDTNLTWQELDKSIGFHKRRVDQILNGKYNANEEGLSPAMTKFLNNLATTVKSAADKKLTVGEFAKKISEIEKEVYASQKINIDLERGVSNDGASMLAISSILKYSVQYWTAFDSDGDNGDDTPMARRGIWRALADAWGYVSAWTDNGDGSYSWDHDSALVNADCVSDKVREN
;
A
#
# COMPACT_ATOMS: atom_id res chain seq x y z
N MET A 1 23.21 12.23 -31.19
CA MET A 1 22.36 13.29 -30.60
C MET A 1 20.87 13.20 -30.99
N MET A 2 20.49 12.56 -32.11
CA MET A 2 19.08 12.39 -32.51
C MET A 2 18.26 11.39 -31.66
N LYS A 3 18.90 10.44 -30.95
CA LYS A 3 18.21 9.41 -30.14
C LYS A 3 17.73 9.91 -28.76
N THR A 4 18.22 11.05 -28.30
CA THR A 4 17.87 11.59 -26.96
C THR A 4 16.60 12.44 -27.03
N ILE A 5 16.39 13.15 -28.14
CA ILE A 5 15.23 14.04 -28.33
C ILE A 5 13.93 13.25 -28.52
N THR A 6 13.99 12.10 -29.19
CA THR A 6 12.83 11.19 -29.35
C THR A 6 12.42 10.51 -28.03
N LYS A 7 13.36 10.28 -27.10
CA LYS A 7 13.05 9.69 -25.78
C LYS A 7 12.33 10.65 -24.84
N THR A 8 12.58 11.95 -24.95
CA THR A 8 11.88 12.95 -24.12
C THR A 8 10.45 13.19 -24.61
N LEU A 9 10.23 13.22 -25.93
CA LEU A 9 8.89 13.45 -26.51
C LEU A 9 7.90 12.31 -26.26
N VAL A 10 8.35 11.05 -26.20
CA VAL A 10 7.48 9.90 -25.87
C VAL A 10 7.04 9.92 -24.40
N LYS A 11 7.89 10.41 -23.49
CA LYS A 11 7.54 10.57 -22.07
C LYS A 11 6.52 11.69 -21.84
N THR A 12 6.57 12.76 -22.62
CA THR A 12 5.60 13.87 -22.52
C THR A 12 4.25 13.53 -23.17
N PHE A 13 4.23 12.72 -24.24
CA PHE A 13 2.96 12.34 -24.90
C PHE A 13 2.14 11.31 -24.09
N MET A 14 2.80 10.41 -23.34
CA MET A 14 2.11 9.50 -22.41
C MET A 14 1.44 10.25 -21.25
N PHE A 15 1.89 11.47 -20.93
CA PHE A 15 1.37 12.31 -19.85
C PHE A 15 0.02 12.96 -20.17
N PHE A 16 -0.33 13.18 -21.44
CA PHE A 16 -1.58 13.84 -21.83
C PHE A 16 -2.79 12.90 -21.92
N THR A 17 -2.55 11.60 -22.14
CA THR A 17 -3.62 10.60 -22.33
C THR A 17 -4.22 10.14 -21.00
N VAL A 18 -3.47 10.24 -19.89
CA VAL A 18 -3.97 9.89 -18.54
C VAL A 18 -4.79 11.04 -17.93
N ILE A 19 -4.50 12.30 -18.29
CA ILE A 19 -5.23 13.48 -17.76
C ILE A 19 -6.57 13.70 -18.48
N THR A 20 -6.70 13.29 -19.75
CA THR A 20 -7.96 13.47 -20.52
C THR A 20 -9.05 12.45 -20.17
N LEU A 21 -8.72 11.34 -19.50
CA LEU A 21 -9.72 10.40 -18.97
C LEU A 21 -10.38 10.87 -17.67
N LEU A 22 -9.89 11.95 -17.04
CA LEU A 22 -10.45 12.52 -15.81
C LEU A 22 -11.27 13.80 -16.04
N THR A 23 -11.43 14.26 -17.28
CA THR A 23 -12.16 15.51 -17.60
C THR A 23 -13.34 15.35 -18.56
N SER A 24 -13.70 14.13 -18.94
CA SER A 24 -14.96 13.87 -19.67
C SER A 24 -16.14 13.79 -18.70
N CYS A 25 -16.44 14.88 -18.01
CA CYS A 25 -17.75 15.12 -17.42
C CYS A 25 -18.47 16.08 -18.38
N GLU A 26 -19.16 15.52 -19.38
CA GLU A 26 -20.15 16.29 -20.12
C GLU A 26 -21.25 16.70 -19.15
N LYS A 27 -21.47 18.00 -19.06
CA LYS A 27 -22.62 18.62 -18.40
C LYS A 27 -23.90 18.06 -19.03
N ASP A 28 -24.80 17.54 -18.20
CA ASP A 28 -26.23 17.60 -18.53
C ASP A 28 -26.98 18.26 -17.37
N GLU A 29 -27.50 19.44 -17.67
CA GLU A 29 -28.41 20.21 -16.82
C GLU A 29 -29.82 19.64 -17.03
N SER A 30 -30.30 18.80 -16.10
CA SER A 30 -31.73 18.65 -15.90
C SER A 30 -32.05 18.38 -14.43
N MET A 31 -32.62 19.40 -13.81
CA MET A 31 -33.29 19.34 -12.53
C MET A 31 -34.59 18.56 -12.73
N GLU A 32 -34.60 17.25 -12.44
CA GLU A 32 -35.84 16.48 -12.29
C GLU A 32 -35.99 16.04 -10.83
N GLN A 33 -37.05 16.56 -10.21
CA GLN A 33 -37.59 16.02 -8.97
C GLN A 33 -38.03 14.57 -9.21
N PHE A 34 -37.43 13.63 -8.49
CA PHE A 34 -38.08 12.35 -8.19
C PHE A 34 -38.32 12.24 -6.69
N THR A 35 -39.61 12.28 -6.35
CA THR A 35 -40.18 11.88 -5.07
C THR A 35 -40.27 10.36 -5.03
N ASP A 36 -39.96 9.82 -3.84
CA ASP A 36 -40.18 8.45 -3.34
C ASP A 36 -39.80 7.27 -4.24
N LEU A 37 -38.93 6.40 -3.70
CA LEU A 37 -39.16 4.96 -3.57
C LEU A 37 -37.98 4.32 -2.81
N ASN A 38 -38.30 3.49 -1.82
CA ASN A 38 -37.42 2.54 -1.11
C ASN A 38 -36.20 2.14 -1.95
N THR A 39 -35.05 2.73 -1.65
CA THR A 39 -33.78 2.27 -2.18
C THR A 39 -33.07 1.59 -1.03
N GLU A 40 -33.05 0.26 -1.04
CA GLU A 40 -32.02 -0.50 -0.34
C GLU A 40 -30.69 0.19 -0.68
N SER A 41 -30.03 0.78 0.31
CA SER A 41 -28.74 1.42 0.08
C SER A 41 -27.83 0.36 -0.52
N LYS A 42 -27.50 0.47 -1.81
CA LYS A 42 -26.36 -0.24 -2.37
C LYS A 42 -25.17 0.25 -1.56
N GLU A 43 -24.75 -0.54 -0.58
CA GLU A 43 -23.46 -0.36 0.08
C GLU A 43 -22.44 -0.27 -1.05
N ILE A 44 -21.92 0.93 -1.29
CA ILE A 44 -20.80 1.12 -2.20
C ILE A 44 -19.64 0.42 -1.50
N LYS A 45 -19.38 -0.83 -1.89
CA LYS A 45 -18.26 -1.61 -1.36
C LYS A 45 -16.98 -0.89 -1.76
N PHE A 46 -16.26 -0.36 -0.77
CA PHE A 46 -14.97 0.30 -0.98
C PHE A 46 -14.00 -0.60 -1.76
N ASP A 47 -13.31 -0.04 -2.75
CA ASP A 47 -12.27 -0.76 -3.51
C ASP A 47 -10.95 -0.76 -2.72
N PHE A 48 -10.68 -1.86 -2.02
CA PHE A 48 -9.45 -2.00 -1.23
C PHE A 48 -8.17 -2.04 -2.05
N ASP A 49 -8.24 -2.32 -3.37
CA ASP A 49 -7.05 -2.21 -4.23
C ASP A 49 -6.53 -0.77 -4.30
N GLN A 50 -7.36 0.22 -3.99
CA GLN A 50 -6.97 1.63 -3.98
C GLN A 50 -5.83 1.89 -2.99
N PHE A 51 -5.73 1.11 -1.92
CA PHE A 51 -4.59 1.14 -1.00
C PHE A 51 -3.25 0.91 -1.69
N GLY A 52 -3.17 -0.15 -2.50
CA GLY A 52 -1.93 -0.52 -3.18
C GLY A 52 -1.62 0.43 -4.33
N LYS A 53 -2.66 0.87 -5.05
CA LYS A 53 -2.54 1.84 -6.15
C LYS A 53 -2.03 3.19 -5.64
N THR A 54 -2.64 3.73 -4.59
CA THR A 54 -2.22 5.01 -4.00
C THR A 54 -0.84 4.89 -3.38
N HIS A 55 -0.51 3.79 -2.68
CA HIS A 55 0.84 3.57 -2.16
C HIS A 55 1.90 3.62 -3.26
N ASN A 56 1.69 2.91 -4.37
CA ASN A 56 2.63 2.93 -5.49
C ASN A 56 2.70 4.30 -6.17
N ALA A 57 1.58 5.02 -6.28
CA ALA A 57 1.57 6.39 -6.79
C ALA A 57 2.38 7.34 -5.88
N TYR A 58 2.27 7.17 -4.57
CA TYR A 58 3.08 7.88 -3.59
C TYR A 58 4.57 7.54 -3.73
N LEU A 59 4.92 6.24 -3.85
CA LEU A 59 6.31 5.80 -4.06
C LEU A 59 6.93 6.45 -5.31
N GLU A 60 6.20 6.44 -6.43
CA GLU A 60 6.62 7.12 -7.67
C GLU A 60 6.81 8.62 -7.45
N TYR A 61 5.87 9.27 -6.75
CA TYR A 61 5.95 10.69 -6.47
C TYR A 61 7.23 11.06 -5.71
N VAL A 62 7.53 10.35 -4.61
CA VAL A 62 8.72 10.61 -3.81
C VAL A 62 10.01 10.15 -4.49
N TRP A 63 9.93 9.15 -5.38
CA TRP A 63 11.09 8.70 -6.17
C TRP A 63 11.44 9.63 -7.33
N ASN A 64 10.53 10.49 -7.75
CA ASN A 64 10.83 11.53 -8.74
C ASN A 64 11.38 12.82 -8.13
N PHE A 65 11.45 12.91 -6.80
CA PHE A 65 12.07 14.02 -6.09
C PHE A 65 13.59 14.08 -6.33
N GLU A 66 14.15 15.28 -6.46
CA GLU A 66 15.57 15.48 -6.74
C GLU A 66 16.45 14.98 -5.58
N GLU A 67 16.09 15.31 -4.34
CA GLU A 67 16.81 14.89 -3.14
C GLU A 67 16.31 13.56 -2.57
N ARG A 68 15.69 12.70 -3.39
CA ARG A 68 15.15 11.40 -2.96
C ARG A 68 16.13 10.48 -2.23
N ALA A 69 17.43 10.69 -2.41
CA ALA A 69 18.47 9.93 -1.71
C ALA A 69 18.59 10.30 -0.22
N ASN A 70 18.09 11.48 0.19
CA ASN A 70 18.01 11.90 1.57
C ASN A 70 16.64 11.49 2.15
N PRO A 71 16.60 10.51 3.08
CA PRO A 71 15.34 10.00 3.62
C PRO A 71 14.50 11.06 4.36
N GLU A 72 15.13 11.99 5.08
CA GLU A 72 14.42 13.06 5.79
C GLU A 72 13.82 14.08 4.80
N ALA A 73 14.57 14.44 3.76
CA ALA A 73 14.06 15.35 2.73
C ALA A 73 12.92 14.69 1.94
N ARG A 74 13.07 13.39 1.62
CA ARG A 74 12.03 12.62 0.95
C ARG A 74 10.77 12.47 1.79
N PHE A 75 10.89 12.20 3.10
CA PHE A 75 9.77 12.20 4.03
C PHE A 75 9.04 13.55 4.03
N LYS A 76 9.77 14.66 4.20
CA LYS A 76 9.18 16.01 4.18
C LYS A 76 8.49 16.33 2.86
N TYR A 77 9.04 15.86 1.74
CA TYR A 77 8.42 16.01 0.43
C TYR A 77 7.18 15.11 0.27
N GLY A 78 7.24 13.86 0.73
CA GLY A 78 6.13 12.91 0.67
C GLY A 78 4.87 13.42 1.37
N LYS A 79 5.00 14.14 2.47
CA LYS A 79 3.88 14.81 3.15
C LYS A 79 3.08 15.79 2.28
N THR A 80 3.63 16.22 1.15
CA THR A 80 2.94 17.11 0.19
C THR A 80 2.09 16.36 -0.84
N PHE A 81 2.15 15.03 -0.84
CA PHE A 81 1.36 14.20 -1.74
C PHE A 81 -0.13 14.30 -1.40
N VAL A 82 -0.97 14.34 -2.44
CA VAL A 82 -2.42 14.38 -2.33
C VAL A 82 -3.00 13.34 -3.27
N ASP A 83 -3.85 12.47 -2.74
CA ASP A 83 -4.55 11.43 -3.48
C ASP A 83 -6.05 11.75 -3.58
N PRO A 84 -6.72 11.45 -4.71
CA PRO A 84 -8.16 11.68 -4.84
C PRO A 84 -9.06 10.86 -3.91
N THR A 85 -8.60 9.71 -3.41
CA THR A 85 -9.35 8.80 -2.54
C THR A 85 -9.05 9.07 -1.07
N PHE A 86 -7.77 9.21 -0.73
CA PHE A 86 -7.31 9.33 0.67
C PHE A 86 -7.05 10.78 1.09
N GLY A 87 -6.99 11.73 0.17
CA GLY A 87 -6.79 13.13 0.49
C GLY A 87 -5.32 13.47 0.75
N SER A 88 -5.08 14.33 1.73
CA SER A 88 -3.77 14.94 2.01
C SER A 88 -2.92 14.06 2.92
N PHE A 89 -1.66 13.84 2.57
CA PHE A 89 -0.73 13.02 3.34
C PHE A 89 0.10 13.85 4.34
N ASP A 90 -0.35 15.07 4.65
CA ASP A 90 0.28 15.93 5.65
C ASP A 90 -0.03 15.45 7.06
N THR A 91 0.77 14.49 7.52
CA THR A 91 0.66 13.88 8.84
C THR A 91 1.28 14.76 9.92
N ASN A 92 0.78 14.74 11.14
CA ASN A 92 1.48 15.35 12.29
C ASN A 92 2.75 14.59 12.71
N LEU A 93 3.09 13.46 12.06
CA LEU A 93 4.29 12.68 12.30
C LEU A 93 5.56 13.48 11.96
N THR A 94 6.56 13.41 12.82
CA THR A 94 7.90 13.96 12.58
C THR A 94 8.87 12.92 12.05
N TRP A 95 9.92 13.35 11.35
CA TRP A 95 10.98 12.45 10.90
C TRP A 95 11.65 11.71 12.08
N GLN A 96 11.83 12.37 13.22
CA GLN A 96 12.47 11.76 14.39
C GLN A 96 11.61 10.66 15.03
N GLU A 97 10.29 10.79 15.00
CA GLU A 97 9.37 9.74 15.46
C GLU A 97 9.41 8.54 14.52
N LEU A 98 9.40 8.81 13.21
CA LEU A 98 9.54 7.79 12.18
C LEU A 98 10.87 7.04 12.31
N ASP A 99 11.99 7.76 12.41
CA ASP A 99 13.34 7.18 12.47
C ASP A 99 13.52 6.22 13.66
N LYS A 100 12.95 6.57 14.82
CA LYS A 100 12.93 5.69 16.01
C LYS A 100 12.20 4.37 15.77
N SER A 101 11.20 4.35 14.90
CA SER A 101 10.40 3.14 14.60
C SER A 101 11.09 2.19 13.61
N ILE A 102 11.99 2.69 12.74
CA ILE A 102 12.62 1.93 11.65
C ILE A 102 13.29 0.64 12.17
N GLY A 103 14.03 0.73 13.28
CA GLY A 103 14.72 -0.43 13.85
C GLY A 103 13.77 -1.56 14.25
N PHE A 104 12.57 -1.23 14.70
CA PHE A 104 11.53 -2.21 15.03
C PHE A 104 10.96 -2.87 13.78
N HIS A 105 10.65 -2.09 12.74
CA HIS A 105 10.17 -2.61 11.46
C HIS A 105 11.17 -3.52 10.76
N LYS A 106 12.45 -3.11 10.72
CA LYS A 106 13.54 -3.95 10.20
C LYS A 106 13.55 -5.33 10.84
N ARG A 107 13.46 -5.38 12.18
CA ARG A 107 13.42 -6.65 12.91
C ARG A 107 12.23 -7.53 12.53
N ARG A 108 11.04 -6.95 12.34
CA ARG A 108 9.85 -7.72 11.90
C ARG A 108 10.04 -8.31 10.51
N VAL A 109 10.50 -7.50 9.54
CA VAL A 109 10.80 -7.96 8.18
C VAL A 109 11.82 -9.10 8.22
N ASP A 110 12.92 -8.94 8.95
CA ASP A 110 13.94 -9.97 9.15
C ASP A 110 13.37 -11.24 9.79
N GLN A 111 12.51 -11.12 10.81
CA GLN A 111 11.87 -12.26 11.44
C GLN A 111 10.99 -13.04 10.46
N ILE A 112 10.20 -12.35 9.62
CA ILE A 112 9.34 -12.99 8.61
C ILE A 112 10.19 -13.77 7.62
N LEU A 113 11.23 -13.12 7.08
CA LEU A 113 12.12 -13.70 6.08
C LEU A 113 13.01 -14.83 6.62
N ASN A 114 13.18 -14.91 7.94
CA ASN A 114 13.86 -16.01 8.61
C ASN A 114 12.88 -17.06 9.17
N GLY A 115 11.57 -16.89 8.98
CA GLY A 115 10.55 -17.82 9.49
C GLY A 115 10.42 -17.85 11.02
N LYS A 116 10.78 -16.75 11.70
CA LYS A 116 10.75 -16.59 13.16
C LYS A 116 9.68 -15.62 13.65
N TYR A 117 8.94 -14.99 12.73
CA TYR A 117 7.91 -14.02 13.08
C TYR A 117 6.75 -14.68 13.83
N ASN A 118 6.24 -13.98 14.84
CA ASN A 118 5.15 -14.43 15.70
C ASN A 118 4.26 -13.24 16.10
N ALA A 119 3.11 -13.10 15.45
CA ALA A 119 2.18 -12.00 15.72
C ALA A 119 1.54 -12.04 17.12
N ASN A 120 1.64 -13.17 17.85
CA ASN A 120 1.08 -13.27 19.22
C ASN A 120 1.77 -12.31 20.21
N GLU A 121 2.97 -11.83 19.86
CA GLU A 121 3.75 -10.89 20.69
C GLU A 121 3.33 -9.43 20.48
N GLU A 122 2.38 -9.16 19.57
CA GLU A 122 2.02 -7.80 19.15
C GLU A 122 0.78 -7.22 19.85
N GLY A 123 0.10 -8.01 20.71
CA GLY A 123 -1.09 -7.54 21.44
C GLY A 123 -2.30 -7.24 20.53
N LEU A 124 -2.38 -7.88 19.36
CA LEU A 124 -3.45 -7.69 18.38
C LEU A 124 -4.64 -8.61 18.65
N SER A 125 -5.77 -8.37 17.99
CA SER A 125 -6.90 -9.28 18.04
C SER A 125 -6.51 -10.71 17.60
N PRO A 126 -7.23 -11.75 18.04
CA PRO A 126 -6.98 -13.11 17.59
C PRO A 126 -7.10 -13.27 16.06
N ALA A 127 -8.02 -12.53 15.43
CA ALA A 127 -8.24 -12.58 13.98
C ALA A 127 -7.05 -11.98 13.23
N MET A 128 -6.62 -10.76 13.60
CA MET A 128 -5.46 -10.09 13.02
C MET A 128 -4.17 -10.90 13.24
N THR A 129 -3.99 -11.42 14.46
CA THR A 129 -2.84 -12.28 14.80
C THR A 129 -2.75 -13.51 13.89
N LYS A 130 -3.88 -14.21 13.68
CA LYS A 130 -3.94 -15.36 12.77
C LYS A 130 -3.63 -14.95 11.33
N PHE A 131 -4.20 -13.83 10.87
CA PHE A 131 -3.95 -13.30 9.54
C PHE A 131 -2.47 -12.98 9.31
N LEU A 132 -1.83 -12.22 10.20
CA LEU A 132 -0.42 -11.83 10.06
C LEU A 132 0.53 -13.02 10.09
N ASN A 133 0.27 -14.03 10.94
CA ASN A 133 1.04 -15.28 10.94
C ASN A 133 0.89 -16.06 9.62
N ASN A 134 -0.32 -16.13 9.06
CA ASN A 134 -0.57 -16.76 7.77
C ASN A 134 0.10 -15.99 6.61
N LEU A 135 0.01 -14.66 6.63
CA LEU A 135 0.64 -13.78 5.67
C LEU A 135 2.16 -13.92 5.70
N ALA A 136 2.78 -13.88 6.89
CA ALA A 136 4.22 -14.07 7.07
C ALA A 136 4.69 -15.45 6.55
N THR A 137 3.94 -16.51 6.85
CA THR A 137 4.23 -17.86 6.35
C THR A 137 4.13 -17.93 4.83
N THR A 138 3.09 -17.30 4.26
CA THR A 138 2.88 -17.23 2.80
C THR A 138 4.03 -16.50 2.12
N VAL A 139 4.44 -15.35 2.64
CA VAL A 139 5.55 -14.57 2.07
C VAL A 139 6.87 -15.32 2.17
N LYS A 140 7.18 -15.92 3.32
CA LYS A 140 8.38 -16.73 3.49
C LYS A 140 8.41 -17.89 2.48
N SER A 141 7.30 -18.61 2.35
CA SER A 141 7.18 -19.73 1.40
C SER A 141 7.35 -19.26 -0.05
N ALA A 142 6.77 -18.12 -0.40
CA ALA A 142 6.88 -17.55 -1.73
C ALA A 142 8.32 -17.14 -2.06
N ALA A 143 9.00 -16.50 -1.10
CA ALA A 143 10.41 -16.11 -1.23
C ALA A 143 11.33 -17.33 -1.39
N ASP A 144 11.14 -18.38 -0.58
CA ASP A 144 11.95 -19.61 -0.66
C ASP A 144 11.76 -20.35 -1.98
N LYS A 145 10.52 -20.41 -2.46
CA LYS A 145 10.15 -21.07 -3.72
C LYS A 145 10.44 -20.22 -4.96
N LYS A 146 10.82 -18.95 -4.78
CA LYS A 146 11.07 -17.97 -5.84
C LYS A 146 9.88 -17.86 -6.80
N LEU A 147 8.68 -17.75 -6.24
CA LEU A 147 7.46 -17.58 -7.04
C LEU A 147 7.58 -16.34 -7.93
N THR A 148 6.89 -16.36 -9.06
CA THR A 148 6.75 -15.17 -9.90
C THR A 148 5.82 -14.14 -9.26
N VAL A 149 5.86 -12.91 -9.76
CA VAL A 149 4.95 -11.83 -9.32
C VAL A 149 3.49 -12.27 -9.46
N GLY A 150 3.11 -12.88 -10.59
CA GLY A 150 1.74 -13.36 -10.83
C GLY A 150 1.32 -14.51 -9.92
N GLU A 151 2.23 -15.46 -9.64
CA GLU A 151 1.98 -16.55 -8.69
C GLU A 151 1.77 -16.03 -7.26
N PHE A 152 2.58 -15.05 -6.85
CA PHE A 152 2.45 -14.42 -5.53
C PHE A 152 1.17 -13.60 -5.42
N ALA A 153 0.85 -12.78 -6.42
CA ALA A 153 -0.38 -11.99 -6.44
C ALA A 153 -1.63 -12.89 -6.30
N LYS A 154 -1.64 -14.05 -6.96
CA LYS A 154 -2.73 -15.04 -6.80
C LYS A 154 -2.87 -15.53 -5.35
N LYS A 155 -1.76 -15.82 -4.67
CA LYS A 155 -1.78 -16.22 -3.24
C LYS A 155 -2.34 -15.12 -2.35
N ILE A 156 -1.96 -13.87 -2.59
CA ILE A 156 -2.49 -12.74 -1.82
C ILE A 156 -3.99 -12.55 -2.10
N SER A 157 -4.43 -12.69 -3.35
CA SER A 157 -5.85 -12.63 -3.69
C SER A 157 -6.68 -13.80 -3.13
N GLU A 158 -6.09 -14.97 -2.91
CA GLU A 158 -6.73 -16.04 -2.14
C GLU A 158 -6.94 -15.63 -0.68
N ILE A 159 -5.95 -15.02 -0.04
CA ILE A 159 -6.07 -14.48 1.32
C ILE A 159 -7.15 -13.38 1.38
N GLU A 160 -7.19 -12.45 0.42
CA GLU A 160 -8.22 -11.40 0.35
C GLU A 160 -9.64 -12.00 0.29
N LYS A 161 -9.83 -13.07 -0.50
CA LYS A 161 -11.12 -13.79 -0.58
C LYS A 161 -11.50 -14.43 0.75
N GLU A 162 -10.55 -15.04 1.45
CA GLU A 162 -10.80 -15.62 2.78
C GLU A 162 -11.19 -14.55 3.80
N VAL A 163 -10.57 -13.36 3.75
CA VAL A 163 -10.93 -12.22 4.60
C VAL A 163 -12.37 -11.78 4.31
N TYR A 164 -12.74 -11.58 3.04
CA TYR A 164 -14.12 -11.24 2.67
C TYR A 164 -15.15 -12.29 3.11
N ALA A 165 -14.77 -13.56 3.15
CA ALA A 165 -15.66 -14.65 3.55
C ALA A 165 -15.81 -14.80 5.07
N SER A 166 -14.83 -14.33 5.85
CA SER A 166 -14.74 -14.64 7.28
C SER A 166 -14.78 -13.43 8.22
N GLN A 167 -14.58 -12.22 7.71
CA GLN A 167 -14.51 -11.00 8.51
C GLN A 167 -15.64 -10.02 8.16
N LYS A 168 -16.11 -9.27 9.16
CA LYS A 168 -16.86 -8.04 8.89
C LYS A 168 -15.89 -7.02 8.30
N ILE A 169 -16.30 -6.28 7.27
CA ILE A 169 -15.48 -5.24 6.64
C ILE A 169 -16.13 -3.89 6.91
N ASN A 170 -15.44 -2.99 7.60
CA ASN A 170 -15.91 -1.64 7.86
C ASN A 170 -14.74 -0.64 7.75
N ILE A 171 -14.94 0.42 6.96
CA ILE A 171 -13.99 1.51 6.77
C ILE A 171 -14.75 2.82 6.67
N ASP A 172 -14.26 3.82 7.40
CA ASP A 172 -14.70 5.20 7.39
C ASP A 172 -13.46 6.08 7.14
N LEU A 173 -13.27 6.47 5.88
CA LEU A 173 -12.11 7.26 5.47
C LEU A 173 -12.15 8.68 6.05
N GLU A 174 -13.33 9.28 6.17
CA GLU A 174 -13.49 10.63 6.73
C GLU A 174 -13.02 10.69 8.20
N ARG A 175 -13.29 9.62 8.96
CA ARG A 175 -12.88 9.52 10.36
C ARG A 175 -11.51 8.87 10.56
N GLY A 176 -10.92 8.27 9.52
CA GLY A 176 -9.70 7.47 9.66
C GLY A 176 -9.90 6.23 10.53
N VAL A 177 -11.07 5.59 10.45
CA VAL A 177 -11.40 4.43 11.29
C VAL A 177 -11.67 3.21 10.42
N SER A 178 -11.15 2.06 10.84
CA SER A 178 -11.42 0.79 10.18
C SER A 178 -11.30 -0.38 11.15
N ASN A 179 -11.94 -1.50 10.81
CA ASN A 179 -11.84 -2.71 11.60
C ASN A 179 -10.84 -3.70 11.02
N ASP A 180 -10.52 -4.76 11.78
CA ASP A 180 -9.58 -5.81 11.38
C ASP A 180 -9.73 -6.29 9.93
N GLY A 181 -10.97 -6.57 9.50
CA GLY A 181 -11.22 -7.06 8.14
C GLY A 181 -10.80 -6.06 7.07
N ALA A 182 -11.10 -4.77 7.26
CA ALA A 182 -10.64 -3.72 6.36
C ALA A 182 -9.10 -3.57 6.40
N SER A 183 -8.50 -3.66 7.58
CA SER A 183 -7.03 -3.63 7.76
C SER A 183 -6.35 -4.74 6.98
N MET A 184 -6.85 -5.98 7.11
CA MET A 184 -6.30 -7.17 6.46
C MET A 184 -6.31 -7.01 4.94
N LEU A 185 -7.41 -6.47 4.38
CA LEU A 185 -7.54 -6.21 2.95
C LEU A 185 -6.56 -5.13 2.48
N ALA A 186 -6.40 -4.06 3.23
CA ALA A 186 -5.47 -3.00 2.88
C ALA A 186 -4.00 -3.44 2.95
N ILE A 187 -3.61 -4.20 3.99
CA ILE A 187 -2.28 -4.82 4.10
C ILE A 187 -2.01 -5.75 2.91
N SER A 188 -3.00 -6.58 2.56
CA SER A 188 -2.91 -7.50 1.41
C SER A 188 -2.75 -6.74 0.10
N SER A 189 -3.54 -5.68 -0.10
CA SER A 189 -3.45 -4.82 -1.26
C SER A 189 -2.06 -4.18 -1.37
N ILE A 190 -1.56 -3.52 -0.32
CA ILE A 190 -0.22 -2.90 -0.35
C ILE A 190 0.84 -3.93 -0.69
N LEU A 191 0.84 -5.10 -0.02
CA LEU A 191 1.81 -6.15 -0.31
C LEU A 191 1.75 -6.63 -1.77
N LYS A 192 0.55 -6.85 -2.30
CA LYS A 192 0.30 -7.30 -3.68
C LYS A 192 0.86 -6.31 -4.70
N TYR A 193 0.56 -5.03 -4.53
CA TYR A 193 0.97 -3.97 -5.45
C TYR A 193 2.44 -3.55 -5.26
N SER A 194 2.95 -3.51 -4.03
CA SER A 194 4.36 -3.19 -3.75
C SER A 194 5.30 -4.24 -4.34
N VAL A 195 4.95 -5.52 -4.33
CA VAL A 195 5.78 -6.56 -4.98
C VAL A 195 5.90 -6.29 -6.48
N GLN A 196 4.81 -5.90 -7.15
CA GLN A 196 4.83 -5.54 -8.57
C GLN A 196 5.75 -4.34 -8.80
N TYR A 197 5.56 -3.28 -8.01
CA TYR A 197 6.36 -2.06 -8.08
C TYR A 197 7.85 -2.33 -7.90
N TRP A 198 8.25 -2.98 -6.80
CA TRP A 198 9.67 -3.18 -6.51
C TRP A 198 10.34 -4.19 -7.43
N THR A 199 9.59 -5.17 -7.96
CA THR A 199 10.14 -6.09 -8.96
C THR A 199 10.40 -5.36 -10.27
N ALA A 200 9.44 -4.57 -10.75
CA ALA A 200 9.59 -3.69 -11.90
C ALA A 200 10.74 -2.68 -11.74
N PHE A 201 10.84 -2.11 -10.53
CA PHE A 201 11.86 -1.13 -10.18
C PHE A 201 13.27 -1.73 -10.25
N ASP A 202 13.45 -2.94 -9.72
CA ASP A 202 14.75 -3.62 -9.68
C ASP A 202 15.12 -4.28 -11.04
N SER A 203 14.17 -4.43 -11.98
CA SER A 203 14.35 -5.09 -13.28
C SER A 203 14.52 -4.11 -14.46
N ASP A 204 14.82 -2.83 -14.21
CA ASP A 204 14.86 -1.75 -15.22
C ASP A 204 13.54 -1.59 -16.00
N GLY A 205 12.40 -1.91 -15.37
CA GLY A 205 11.06 -1.76 -15.93
C GLY A 205 10.51 -2.99 -16.65
N ASP A 206 11.08 -4.18 -16.41
CA ASP A 206 10.45 -5.43 -16.83
C ASP A 206 9.35 -5.82 -15.84
N ASN A 207 8.10 -5.58 -16.24
CA ASN A 207 6.91 -5.68 -15.40
C ASN A 207 6.16 -7.00 -15.60
N GLY A 208 6.80 -8.02 -16.18
CA GLY A 208 6.15 -9.29 -16.49
C GLY A 208 5.67 -10.06 -15.24
N ASP A 209 4.45 -10.60 -15.29
CA ASP A 209 3.91 -11.51 -14.26
C ASP A 209 4.75 -12.77 -14.06
N ASP A 210 5.54 -13.14 -15.07
CA ASP A 210 6.44 -14.30 -15.07
C ASP A 210 7.81 -13.99 -14.46
N THR A 211 8.10 -12.73 -14.12
CA THR A 211 9.37 -12.33 -13.51
C THR A 211 9.44 -12.93 -12.10
N PRO A 212 10.49 -13.72 -11.79
CA PRO A 212 10.72 -14.21 -10.43
C PRO A 212 10.87 -13.04 -9.48
N MET A 213 10.17 -13.08 -8.34
CA MET A 213 10.33 -12.03 -7.34
C MET A 213 11.77 -12.00 -6.81
N ALA A 214 12.46 -10.90 -7.02
CA ALA A 214 13.75 -10.68 -6.41
C ALA A 214 13.60 -10.62 -4.89
N ARG A 215 14.48 -11.29 -4.15
CA ARG A 215 14.46 -11.29 -2.68
C ARG A 215 14.41 -9.87 -2.12
N ARG A 216 15.15 -8.93 -2.72
CA ARG A 216 15.17 -7.51 -2.34
C ARG A 216 13.82 -6.82 -2.53
N GLY A 217 13.11 -7.10 -3.63
CA GLY A 217 11.77 -6.57 -3.88
C GLY A 217 10.75 -7.06 -2.86
N ILE A 218 10.83 -8.34 -2.45
CA ILE A 218 9.98 -8.89 -1.39
C ILE A 218 10.25 -8.19 -0.04
N TRP A 219 11.51 -7.87 0.27
CA TRP A 219 11.84 -7.19 1.54
C TRP A 219 11.22 -5.81 1.61
N ARG A 220 11.29 -5.05 0.51
CA ARG A 220 10.68 -3.73 0.40
C ARG A 220 9.15 -3.81 0.45
N ALA A 221 8.55 -4.73 -0.29
CA ALA A 221 7.10 -4.91 -0.24
C ALA A 221 6.59 -5.34 1.15
N LEU A 222 7.35 -6.17 1.87
CA LEU A 222 7.07 -6.50 3.27
C LEU A 222 7.17 -5.28 4.17
N ALA A 223 8.21 -4.48 4.02
CA ALA A 223 8.42 -3.27 4.78
C ALA A 223 7.29 -2.26 4.55
N ASP A 224 6.80 -2.14 3.32
CA ASP A 224 5.64 -1.30 2.99
C ASP A 224 4.39 -1.77 3.73
N ALA A 225 4.06 -3.06 3.58
CA ALA A 225 2.88 -3.66 4.20
C ALA A 225 2.93 -3.65 5.74
N TRP A 226 4.12 -3.80 6.34
CA TRP A 226 4.28 -3.78 7.80
C TRP A 226 4.42 -2.37 8.39
N GLY A 227 4.87 -1.39 7.61
CA GLY A 227 4.67 0.03 7.93
C GLY A 227 3.19 0.30 8.18
N TYR A 228 2.34 -0.24 7.31
CA TYR A 228 0.90 -0.16 7.43
C TYR A 228 0.33 -0.88 8.67
N VAL A 229 0.79 -2.08 9.01
CA VAL A 229 0.42 -2.81 10.26
C VAL A 229 0.75 -2.03 11.54
N SER A 230 1.77 -1.17 11.52
CA SER A 230 2.14 -0.38 12.72
C SER A 230 1.32 0.88 12.95
N ALA A 231 0.57 1.33 11.94
CA ALA A 231 -0.24 2.54 12.03
C ALA A 231 -1.60 2.31 12.71
N TRP A 232 -1.85 1.10 13.21
CA TRP A 232 -3.08 0.72 13.90
C TRP A 232 -2.96 1.00 15.39
N THR A 233 -3.89 1.79 15.90
CA THR A 233 -4.06 2.03 17.33
C THR A 233 -5.32 1.32 17.79
N ASP A 234 -5.19 0.40 18.75
CA ASP A 234 -6.36 -0.21 19.40
C ASP A 234 -7.10 0.84 20.24
N ASN A 235 -8.39 1.03 19.99
CA ASN A 235 -9.21 1.98 20.72
C ASN A 235 -9.75 1.42 22.05
N GLY A 236 -9.52 0.13 22.33
CA GLY A 236 -9.94 -0.53 23.56
C GLY A 236 -11.41 -0.97 23.58
N ASP A 237 -12.14 -0.80 22.48
CA ASP A 237 -13.55 -1.20 22.30
C ASP A 237 -13.72 -2.26 21.18
N GLY A 238 -12.62 -2.80 20.66
CA GLY A 238 -12.60 -3.70 19.52
C GLY A 238 -12.63 -3.00 18.16
N SER A 239 -12.55 -1.66 18.13
CA SER A 239 -12.23 -0.88 16.94
C SER A 239 -10.76 -0.46 16.94
N TYR A 240 -10.23 -0.16 15.75
CA TYR A 240 -8.89 0.38 15.59
C TYR A 240 -8.98 1.75 14.92
N SER A 241 -8.30 2.75 15.49
CA SER A 241 -8.02 3.99 14.80
C SER A 241 -6.79 3.78 13.95
N TRP A 242 -6.87 4.17 12.69
CA TRP A 242 -5.77 4.01 11.75
C TRP A 242 -5.51 5.35 11.08
N ASP A 243 -4.32 5.88 11.35
CA ASP A 243 -3.83 7.06 10.65
C ASP A 243 -3.30 6.60 9.28
N HIS A 244 -4.17 6.76 8.28
CA HIS A 244 -3.94 6.30 6.93
C HIS A 244 -2.86 7.05 6.20
N ASP A 245 -2.76 8.34 6.48
CA ASP A 245 -1.75 9.24 5.94
C ASP A 245 -0.37 8.83 6.48
N SER A 246 -0.30 8.52 7.78
CA SER A 246 0.96 8.09 8.42
C SER A 246 1.44 6.73 7.93
N ALA A 247 0.53 5.81 7.59
CA ALA A 247 0.87 4.46 7.17
C ALA A 247 1.68 4.44 5.86
N LEU A 248 1.28 5.24 4.88
CA LEU A 248 1.87 5.28 3.53
C LEU A 248 3.21 6.02 3.54
N VAL A 249 3.31 7.12 4.30
CA VAL A 249 4.56 7.88 4.47
C VAL A 249 5.61 7.06 5.23
N ASN A 250 5.19 6.33 6.28
CA ASN A 250 6.07 5.46 7.06
C ASN A 250 6.64 4.31 6.22
N ALA A 251 5.76 3.63 5.47
CA ALA A 251 6.09 2.51 4.59
C ALA A 251 7.28 2.82 3.65
N ASP A 252 7.24 3.91 2.88
CA ASP A 252 8.36 4.28 1.99
C ASP A 252 9.70 4.47 2.71
N CYS A 253 9.68 5.23 3.80
CA CYS A 253 10.89 5.55 4.54
C CYS A 253 11.51 4.30 5.17
N VAL A 254 10.68 3.40 5.69
CA VAL A 254 11.10 2.11 6.26
C VAL A 254 11.62 1.19 5.16
N SER A 255 10.91 1.03 4.05
CA SER A 255 11.26 0.16 2.93
C SER A 255 12.63 0.46 2.35
N ASP A 256 12.95 1.74 2.22
CA ASP A 256 14.26 2.15 1.75
C ASP A 256 15.37 1.90 2.77
N LYS A 257 15.06 2.05 4.06
CA LYS A 257 16.02 1.81 5.13
C LYS A 257 16.30 0.33 5.34
N VAL A 258 15.33 -0.55 5.13
CA VAL A 258 15.49 -2.01 5.14
C VAL A 258 16.52 -2.48 4.09
N ARG A 259 16.75 -1.69 3.04
CA ARG A 259 17.72 -1.97 1.96
C ARG A 259 19.20 -1.76 2.33
N GLU A 260 19.47 -1.00 3.39
CA GLU A 260 20.83 -0.59 3.76
C GLU A 260 21.66 -1.71 4.41
N ASN A 261 21.08 -2.90 4.61
CA ASN A 261 21.73 -4.08 5.19
C ASN A 261 22.05 -5.15 4.13
#